data_AF-A0AAV7HWQ8-F1
#
_entry.id   AF-A0AAV7HWQ8-F1
#
_cell.length_a   1.000
_cell.length_b   1.000
_cell.length_c   1.000
_cell.angle_alpha   90.00
_cell.angle_beta   90.00
_cell.angle_gamma   90.00
#
_symmetry.space_group_name_H-M   'P 1'
#
loop_
_entity.id
_entity.type
_entity.pdbx_description
1 polymer ?
#
loop_
_entity_poly.entity_id
_entity_poly.type
_entity_poly.pdbx_seq_one_letter_code
_entity_poly.pdbx_strand_id
1 'polypeptide(L)'
;KNLEGFVEKKEKDLEKSEGNLKEFEEVMSFNAGNYKSLFENIVLSAREIDEEEKKKLINVSEHFANEIKRLVNNQIAENLASVEKDLQNKLRSLRQQLQVTVTDLYLTMNEKMNLVGNKLANLEEQLKIREDCNEVNKNKEEKFDELMKEMMANYLELRKGIRSDREKDSEVCKVWLGELEIVKKEVKEVCEKHEGLKSFVDSEVTNNVKGIQEVIGESVKVNCGIAKETINGGEKLAEKFKSLLSDASQIVSDYREKVEEKMIKAGELVEKDKNGLKEKVEGFKGVLKEDLEEDRGLIKEYKEEVLEMSREVGKSVEEVERKVEGQKEGLVGNVEKIEGSLKRFFEEEVKKDTPTGATPVKKDFEYPRKIVEMSPRERIVEKFRKWREEHPEEENEEEDDNEELDVTLASNLNETEVVPPTPVQRSRSFDKVKEIGTKLFTARSEQQINLELSDFQRSSLTSGENSSDEFICNNKENGKKRSGDKRISKQPKFVPRKYSKKVLTSHND
;
A
#
# COMPACT_ATOMS: atom_id res chain seq x y z
N LYS A 1 -55.07 26.67 -49.43
CA LYS A 1 -54.79 25.25 -49.14
C LYS A 1 -53.29 24.96 -48.96
N ASN A 2 -52.38 25.37 -49.87
CA ASN A 2 -50.94 25.08 -49.70
C ASN A 2 -50.26 25.81 -48.52
N LEU A 3 -50.65 27.05 -48.21
CA LEU A 3 -50.09 27.82 -47.08
C LEU A 3 -50.51 27.27 -45.71
N GLU A 4 -51.77 26.85 -45.55
CA GLU A 4 -52.25 26.20 -44.32
C GLU A 4 -51.51 24.89 -44.03
N GLY A 5 -51.26 24.07 -45.07
CA GLY A 5 -50.47 22.86 -44.92
C GLY A 5 -49.00 23.13 -44.58
N PHE A 6 -48.44 24.29 -44.95
CA PHE A 6 -47.08 24.68 -44.57
C PHE A 6 -47.00 25.06 -43.09
N VAL A 7 -47.96 25.85 -42.58
CA VAL A 7 -48.06 26.22 -41.15
C VAL A 7 -48.25 24.97 -40.29
N GLU A 8 -49.18 24.10 -40.68
CA GLU A 8 -49.48 22.88 -39.93
C GLU A 8 -48.27 21.93 -39.90
N LYS A 9 -47.49 21.87 -40.99
CA LYS A 9 -46.22 21.13 -41.01
C LYS A 9 -45.17 21.74 -40.06
N LYS A 10 -45.02 23.06 -40.05
CA LYS A 10 -44.09 23.78 -39.15
C LYS A 10 -44.47 23.61 -37.68
N GLU A 11 -45.76 23.68 -37.33
CA GLU A 11 -46.24 23.40 -35.97
C GLU A 11 -45.94 21.95 -35.56
N LYS A 12 -46.10 21.00 -36.47
CA LYS A 12 -45.76 19.58 -36.21
C LYS A 12 -44.26 19.35 -36.05
N ASP A 13 -43.43 20.06 -36.81
CA ASP A 13 -41.97 20.05 -36.66
C ASP A 13 -41.54 20.69 -35.33
N LEU A 14 -42.26 21.72 -34.86
CA LEU A 14 -42.06 22.29 -33.52
C LEU A 14 -42.40 21.29 -32.42
N GLU A 15 -43.59 20.68 -32.44
CA GLU A 15 -43.98 19.67 -31.45
C GLU A 15 -42.95 18.53 -31.38
N LYS A 16 -42.43 18.11 -32.54
CA LYS A 16 -41.35 17.12 -32.61
C LYS A 16 -40.05 17.63 -31.99
N SER A 17 -39.68 18.89 -32.25
CA SER A 17 -38.49 19.50 -31.66
C SER A 17 -38.61 19.67 -30.13
N GLU A 18 -39.78 20.06 -29.62
CA GLU A 18 -40.05 20.13 -28.17
C GLU A 18 -40.00 18.74 -27.53
N GLY A 19 -40.52 17.72 -28.21
CA GLY A 19 -40.39 16.32 -27.79
C GLY A 19 -38.94 15.88 -27.67
N ASN A 20 -38.12 16.16 -28.69
CA ASN A 20 -36.69 15.84 -28.68
C ASN A 20 -35.92 16.61 -27.59
N LEU A 21 -36.26 17.88 -27.34
CA LEU A 21 -35.64 18.67 -26.27
C LEU A 21 -35.99 18.11 -24.89
N LYS A 22 -37.23 17.66 -24.69
CA LYS A 22 -37.65 17.02 -23.44
C LYS A 22 -36.93 15.68 -23.23
N GLU A 23 -36.80 14.87 -24.27
CA GLU A 23 -36.01 13.63 -24.22
C GLU A 23 -34.54 13.93 -23.87
N PHE A 24 -33.97 14.99 -24.44
CA PHE A 24 -32.63 15.45 -24.11
C PHE A 24 -32.50 15.90 -22.63
N GLU A 25 -33.46 16.64 -22.09
CA GLU A 25 -33.50 17.02 -20.66
C GLU A 25 -33.58 15.79 -19.73
N GLU A 26 -34.37 14.78 -20.10
CA GLU A 26 -34.49 13.53 -19.36
C GLU A 26 -33.17 12.75 -19.37
N VAL A 27 -32.53 12.61 -20.53
CA VAL A 27 -31.21 11.98 -20.68
C VAL A 27 -30.15 12.71 -19.85
N MET A 28 -30.16 14.05 -19.87
CA MET A 28 -29.23 14.86 -19.09
C MET A 28 -29.44 14.71 -17.59
N SER A 29 -30.69 14.72 -17.13
CA SER A 29 -31.04 14.50 -15.72
C SER A 29 -30.66 13.10 -15.26
N PHE A 30 -30.89 12.09 -16.11
CA PHE A 30 -30.49 10.71 -15.86
C PHE A 30 -28.97 10.57 -15.75
N ASN A 31 -28.22 11.15 -16.70
CA ASN A 31 -26.75 11.12 -16.68
C ASN A 31 -26.17 11.83 -15.46
N ALA A 32 -26.67 13.01 -15.11
CA ALA A 32 -26.25 13.72 -13.89
C ALA A 32 -26.54 12.90 -12.62
N GLY A 33 -27.70 12.23 -12.56
CA GLY A 33 -28.04 11.31 -11.48
C GLY A 33 -27.07 10.12 -11.39
N ASN A 34 -26.71 9.53 -12.52
CA ASN A 34 -25.75 8.42 -12.57
C ASN A 34 -24.35 8.85 -12.12
N TYR A 35 -23.87 10.02 -12.56
CA TYR A 35 -22.57 10.54 -12.10
C TYR A 35 -22.57 10.86 -10.61
N LYS A 36 -23.66 11.45 -10.09
CA LYS A 36 -23.80 11.70 -8.65
C LYS A 36 -23.76 10.39 -7.85
N SER A 37 -24.53 9.38 -8.26
CA SER A 37 -24.50 8.06 -7.63
C SER A 37 -23.12 7.41 -7.71
N LEU A 38 -22.42 7.55 -8.84
CA LEU A 38 -21.04 7.07 -8.99
C LEU A 38 -20.10 7.74 -7.98
N PHE A 39 -20.17 9.06 -7.82
CA PHE A 39 -19.34 9.79 -6.85
C PHE A 39 -19.67 9.39 -5.40
N GLU A 40 -20.95 9.25 -5.06
CA GLU A 40 -21.39 8.76 -3.74
C GLU A 40 -20.85 7.35 -3.46
N ASN A 41 -20.90 6.45 -4.44
CA ASN A 41 -20.35 5.09 -4.33
C ASN A 41 -18.82 5.08 -4.17
N ILE A 42 -18.10 5.96 -4.87
CA ILE A 42 -16.64 6.09 -4.72
C ILE A 42 -16.29 6.59 -3.31
N VAL A 43 -17.04 7.56 -2.78
CA VAL A 43 -16.88 8.06 -1.39
C VAL A 43 -17.14 6.95 -0.38
N LEU A 44 -18.24 6.20 -0.54
CA LEU A 44 -18.56 5.07 0.32
C LEU A 44 -17.44 4.01 0.29
N SER A 45 -16.98 3.63 -0.92
CA SER A 45 -15.88 2.67 -1.09
C SER A 45 -14.59 3.16 -0.42
N ALA A 46 -14.27 4.45 -0.53
CA ALA A 46 -13.10 5.04 0.13
C ALA A 46 -13.19 5.00 1.66
N ARG A 47 -14.40 5.16 2.23
CA ARG A 47 -14.63 5.00 3.69
C ARG A 47 -14.45 3.56 4.14
N GLU A 48 -15.02 2.61 3.41
CA GLU A 48 -14.89 1.18 3.72
C GLU A 48 -13.41 0.75 3.70
N ILE A 49 -12.65 1.19 2.69
CA ILE A 49 -11.21 0.93 2.59
C ILE A 49 -10.45 1.56 3.77
N ASP A 50 -10.74 2.82 4.13
CA ASP A 50 -10.11 3.49 5.28
C ASP A 50 -10.37 2.74 6.60
N GLU A 51 -11.61 2.37 6.88
CA GLU A 51 -11.96 1.62 8.10
C GLU A 51 -11.30 0.23 8.13
N GLU A 52 -11.29 -0.48 7.01
CA GLU A 52 -10.68 -1.81 6.91
C GLU A 52 -9.16 -1.74 7.09
N GLU A 53 -8.48 -0.82 6.42
CA GLU A 53 -7.02 -0.66 6.52
C GLU A 53 -6.61 -0.16 7.91
N LYS A 54 -7.35 0.76 8.51
CA LYS A 54 -7.14 1.16 9.92
C LYS A 54 -7.23 -0.02 10.86
N LYS A 55 -8.27 -0.83 10.71
CA LYS A 55 -8.46 -2.03 11.54
C LYS A 55 -7.31 -3.02 11.35
N LYS A 56 -6.85 -3.25 10.12
CA LYS A 56 -5.68 -4.10 9.84
C LYS A 56 -4.41 -3.53 10.47
N LEU A 57 -4.13 -2.25 10.32
CA LEU A 57 -2.95 -1.58 10.89
C LEU A 57 -2.94 -1.63 12.41
N ILE A 58 -4.08 -1.38 13.06
CA ILE A 58 -4.23 -1.50 14.52
C ILE A 58 -3.98 -2.94 14.96
N ASN A 59 -4.61 -3.93 14.32
CA ASN A 59 -4.41 -5.34 14.66
C ASN A 59 -2.96 -5.79 14.50
N VAL A 60 -2.29 -5.37 13.40
CA VAL A 60 -0.88 -5.64 13.15
C VAL A 60 -0.02 -4.97 14.22
N SER A 61 -0.30 -3.71 14.56
CA SER A 61 0.41 -2.98 15.61
C SER A 61 0.32 -3.68 16.95
N GLU A 62 -0.89 -4.10 17.35
CA GLU A 62 -1.12 -4.77 18.63
C GLU A 62 -0.44 -6.13 18.65
N HIS A 63 -0.56 -6.92 17.57
CA HIS A 63 0.09 -8.21 17.45
C HIS A 63 1.62 -8.09 17.59
N PHE A 64 2.26 -7.20 16.83
CA PHE A 64 3.71 -7.01 16.92
C PHE A 64 4.15 -6.41 18.25
N ALA A 65 3.42 -5.44 18.81
CA ALA A 65 3.75 -4.91 20.14
C ALA A 65 3.67 -6.01 21.21
N ASN A 66 2.68 -6.88 21.14
CA ASN A 66 2.53 -8.01 22.06
C ASN A 66 3.62 -9.05 21.85
N GLU A 67 3.99 -9.36 20.60
CA GLU A 67 5.02 -10.34 20.31
C GLU A 67 6.42 -9.84 20.68
N ILE A 68 6.72 -8.54 20.46
CA ILE A 68 7.93 -7.89 20.97
C ILE A 68 7.90 -7.95 22.49
N LYS A 69 6.82 -7.53 23.15
CA LYS A 69 6.69 -7.64 24.62
C LYS A 69 6.87 -9.08 25.10
N ARG A 70 6.37 -10.09 24.41
CA ARG A 70 6.52 -11.50 24.77
C ARG A 70 7.97 -11.98 24.61
N LEU A 71 8.61 -11.63 23.50
CA LEU A 71 10.02 -11.95 23.22
C LEU A 71 10.95 -11.27 24.22
N VAL A 72 10.57 -10.05 24.62
CA VAL A 72 11.34 -9.15 25.46
C VAL A 72 11.13 -9.45 26.95
N ASN A 73 9.90 -9.67 27.40
CA ASN A 73 9.55 -10.23 28.72
C ASN A 73 9.94 -11.71 28.82
N ASN A 74 10.99 -12.11 28.10
CA ASN A 74 11.59 -13.39 28.24
C ASN A 74 11.99 -13.57 29.70
N GLN A 75 11.65 -14.73 30.23
CA GLN A 75 12.01 -15.20 31.57
C GLN A 75 13.52 -15.23 31.81
N ILE A 76 14.36 -14.81 30.86
CA ILE A 76 15.82 -14.74 30.97
C ILE A 76 16.23 -13.89 32.16
N ALA A 77 15.67 -12.70 32.36
CA ALA A 77 16.03 -11.85 33.50
C ALA A 77 15.62 -12.50 34.85
N GLU A 78 14.42 -13.09 34.91
CA GLU A 78 13.94 -13.80 36.10
C GLU A 78 14.74 -15.09 36.38
N ASN A 79 15.06 -15.84 35.33
CA ASN A 79 15.86 -17.06 35.37
C ASN A 79 17.29 -16.74 35.78
N LEU A 80 17.90 -15.67 35.26
CA LEU A 80 19.23 -15.22 35.67
C LEU A 80 19.24 -14.81 37.15
N ALA A 81 18.24 -14.08 37.62
CA ALA A 81 18.12 -13.74 39.05
C ALA A 81 17.91 -14.99 39.93
N SER A 82 17.14 -15.97 39.45
CA SER A 82 16.95 -17.26 40.12
C SER A 82 18.24 -18.07 40.18
N VAL A 83 18.98 -18.14 39.07
CA VAL A 83 20.30 -18.80 38.98
C VAL A 83 21.32 -18.11 39.88
N GLU A 84 21.32 -16.77 39.93
CA GLU A 84 22.16 -16.01 40.86
C GLU A 84 21.93 -16.46 42.30
N LYS A 85 20.66 -16.48 42.71
CA LYS A 85 20.24 -16.85 44.06
C LYS A 85 20.59 -18.30 44.39
N ASP A 86 20.34 -19.23 43.47
CA ASP A 86 20.64 -20.66 43.66
C ASP A 86 22.15 -20.90 43.75
N LEU A 87 22.94 -20.24 42.89
CA LEU A 87 24.39 -20.36 42.89
C LEU A 87 25.02 -19.75 44.15
N GLN A 88 24.54 -18.59 44.62
CA GLN A 88 24.96 -18.02 45.90
C GLN A 88 24.65 -18.96 47.08
N ASN A 89 23.48 -19.61 47.06
CA ASN A 89 23.11 -20.56 48.10
C ASN A 89 23.99 -21.82 48.07
N LYS A 90 24.28 -22.37 46.89
CA LYS A 90 25.17 -23.53 46.72
C LYS A 90 26.60 -23.22 47.14
N LEU A 91 27.14 -22.06 46.75
CA LEU A 91 28.48 -21.63 47.18
C LEU A 91 28.55 -21.44 48.71
N ARG A 92 27.52 -20.84 49.31
CA ARG A 92 27.44 -20.71 50.77
C ARG A 92 27.38 -22.07 51.47
N SER A 93 26.59 -22.99 50.94
CA SER A 93 26.48 -24.36 51.47
C SER A 93 27.79 -25.13 51.36
N LEU A 94 28.48 -25.05 50.20
CA LEU A 94 29.78 -25.67 50.00
C LEU A 94 30.82 -25.13 50.99
N ARG A 95 30.87 -23.81 51.19
CA ARG A 95 31.74 -23.17 52.19
C ARG A 95 31.47 -23.71 53.60
N GLN A 96 30.20 -23.80 53.99
CA GLN A 96 29.81 -24.34 55.30
C GLN A 96 30.20 -25.81 55.46
N GLN A 97 29.96 -26.65 54.45
CA GLN A 97 30.34 -28.07 54.46
C GLN A 97 31.85 -28.26 54.56
N LEU A 98 32.62 -27.47 53.82
CA LEU A 98 34.07 -27.51 53.88
C LEU A 98 34.57 -27.13 55.27
N GLN A 99 34.05 -26.04 55.83
CA GLN A 99 34.40 -25.58 57.19
C GLN A 99 34.10 -26.64 58.24
N VAL A 100 32.93 -27.29 58.17
CA VAL A 100 32.56 -28.41 59.06
C VAL A 100 33.53 -29.57 58.90
N THR A 101 33.80 -30.00 57.67
CA THR A 101 34.69 -31.15 57.40
C THR A 101 36.12 -30.91 57.91
N VAL A 102 36.63 -29.69 57.72
CA VAL A 102 37.97 -29.30 58.19
C VAL A 102 38.02 -29.24 59.70
N THR A 103 36.97 -28.71 60.34
CA THR A 103 36.87 -28.66 61.80
C THR A 103 36.79 -30.07 62.39
N ASP A 104 35.99 -30.98 61.80
CA ASP A 104 35.89 -32.37 62.23
C ASP A 104 37.21 -33.13 62.07
N LEU A 105 37.89 -32.95 60.94
CA LEU A 105 39.21 -33.53 60.72
C LEU A 105 40.21 -33.01 61.75
N TYR A 106 40.19 -31.71 62.02
CA TYR A 106 41.06 -31.08 63.02
C TYR A 106 40.81 -31.63 64.42
N LEU A 107 39.54 -31.71 64.85
CA LEU A 107 39.17 -32.26 66.16
C LEU A 107 39.57 -33.73 66.26
N THR A 108 39.26 -34.56 65.26
CA THR A 108 39.59 -35.99 65.24
C THR A 108 41.10 -36.22 65.29
N MET A 109 41.87 -35.42 64.54
CA MET A 109 43.32 -35.50 64.54
C MET A 109 43.87 -35.09 65.91
N ASN A 110 43.39 -33.97 66.46
CA ASN A 110 43.81 -33.47 67.76
C ASN A 110 43.52 -34.46 68.89
N GLU A 111 42.35 -35.11 68.89
CA GLU A 111 42.01 -36.18 69.83
C GLU A 111 42.98 -37.36 69.74
N LYS A 112 43.33 -37.80 68.53
CA LYS A 112 44.31 -38.88 68.31
C LYS A 112 45.71 -38.48 68.78
N MET A 113 46.13 -37.24 68.51
CA MET A 113 47.44 -36.73 68.94
C MET A 113 47.51 -36.60 70.46
N ASN A 114 46.45 -36.13 71.11
CA ASN A 114 46.35 -36.10 72.58
C ASN A 114 46.41 -37.52 73.17
N LEU A 115 45.73 -38.49 72.55
CA LEU A 115 45.81 -39.88 72.98
C LEU A 115 47.24 -40.44 72.85
N VAL A 116 47.92 -40.18 71.73
CA VAL A 116 49.32 -40.59 71.52
C VAL A 116 50.24 -39.89 72.52
N GLY A 117 50.08 -38.58 72.72
CA GLY A 117 50.84 -37.80 73.70
C GLY A 117 50.68 -38.34 75.12
N ASN A 118 49.46 -38.67 75.55
CA ASN A 118 49.20 -39.26 76.87
C ASN A 118 49.83 -40.66 77.01
N LYS A 119 49.80 -41.48 75.95
CA LYS A 119 50.45 -42.80 75.95
C LYS A 119 51.98 -42.67 76.03
N LEU A 120 52.56 -41.72 75.29
CA LEU A 120 54.00 -41.43 75.34
C LEU A 120 54.42 -40.94 76.72
N ALA A 121 53.65 -40.02 77.34
CA ALA A 121 53.93 -39.53 78.69
C ALA A 121 53.92 -40.66 79.74
N ASN A 122 52.96 -41.58 79.64
CA ASN A 122 52.90 -42.75 80.53
C ASN A 122 54.09 -43.70 80.31
N LEU A 123 54.48 -43.96 79.06
CA LEU A 123 55.67 -44.77 78.76
C LEU A 123 56.95 -44.10 79.28
N GLU A 124 57.08 -42.78 79.12
CA GLU A 124 58.20 -41.98 79.65
C GLU A 124 58.28 -42.10 81.17
N GLU A 125 57.14 -41.99 81.88
CA GLU A 125 57.05 -42.19 83.33
C GLU A 125 57.44 -43.62 83.75
N GLN A 126 56.94 -44.64 83.05
CA GLN A 126 57.28 -46.04 83.34
C GLN A 126 58.77 -46.35 83.13
N LEU A 127 59.35 -45.84 82.04
CA LEU A 127 60.78 -46.02 81.76
C LEU A 127 61.63 -45.30 82.80
N LYS A 128 61.23 -44.09 83.23
CA LYS A 128 61.92 -43.34 84.27
C LYS A 128 61.85 -44.05 85.63
N ILE A 129 60.69 -44.57 86.02
CA ILE A 129 60.55 -45.41 87.23
C ILE A 129 61.46 -46.63 87.14
N ARG A 130 61.60 -47.25 85.96
CA ARG A 130 62.47 -48.42 85.77
C ARG A 130 63.95 -48.04 85.85
N GLU A 131 64.34 -46.89 85.30
CA GLU A 131 65.68 -46.33 85.43
C GLU A 131 66.02 -46.00 86.89
N ASP A 132 65.13 -45.30 87.60
CA ASP A 132 65.27 -44.98 89.02
C ASP A 132 65.32 -46.25 89.89
N CYS A 133 64.46 -47.25 89.61
CA CYS A 133 64.50 -48.55 90.27
C CYS A 133 65.84 -49.25 90.03
N ASN A 134 66.36 -49.19 88.81
CA ASN A 134 67.67 -49.70 88.48
C ASN A 134 68.76 -48.96 89.26
N GLU A 135 68.73 -47.63 89.36
CA GLU A 135 69.67 -46.84 90.16
C GLU A 135 69.64 -47.23 91.65
N VAL A 136 68.44 -47.36 92.24
CA VAL A 136 68.26 -47.77 93.64
C VAL A 136 68.75 -49.19 93.88
N ASN A 137 68.47 -50.11 92.95
CA ASN A 137 68.99 -51.48 93.01
C ASN A 137 70.52 -51.50 92.90
N LYS A 138 71.15 -50.57 92.15
CA LYS A 138 72.61 -50.35 92.19
C LYS A 138 73.09 -50.10 93.60
N ASN A 139 72.46 -49.12 94.25
CA ASN A 139 72.92 -48.64 95.55
C ASN A 139 72.66 -49.68 96.64
N LYS A 140 71.58 -50.46 96.54
CA LYS A 140 71.31 -51.59 97.44
C LYS A 140 72.29 -52.75 97.20
N GLU A 141 72.61 -53.04 95.94
CA GLU A 141 73.60 -54.05 95.56
C GLU A 141 74.99 -53.65 96.04
N GLU A 142 75.42 -52.40 95.88
CA GLU A 142 76.72 -51.92 96.39
C GLU A 142 76.84 -52.07 97.92
N LYS A 143 75.76 -51.77 98.66
CA LYS A 143 75.69 -51.99 100.11
C LYS A 143 75.63 -53.47 100.51
N PHE A 144 74.98 -54.30 99.69
CA PHE A 144 74.89 -55.75 99.91
C PHE A 144 76.18 -56.47 99.51
N ASP A 145 76.87 -56.00 98.47
CA ASP A 145 78.21 -56.41 98.02
C ASP A 145 79.24 -56.16 99.12
N GLU A 146 79.10 -55.06 99.86
CA GLU A 146 79.90 -54.77 101.04
C GLU A 146 79.67 -55.79 102.16
N LEU A 147 78.45 -56.32 102.28
CA LEU A 147 78.03 -57.27 103.31
C LEU A 147 78.33 -58.75 102.94
N MET A 148 78.27 -59.11 101.65
CA MET A 148 78.46 -60.48 101.14
C MET A 148 79.90 -60.82 100.71
N LYS A 149 80.82 -59.85 100.71
CA LYS A 149 82.27 -60.11 100.52
C LYS A 149 82.84 -61.13 101.52
N GLU A 150 82.17 -61.39 102.64
CA GLU A 150 82.55 -62.43 103.62
C GLU A 150 82.01 -63.84 103.30
N MET A 151 81.01 -64.01 102.41
CA MET A 151 80.29 -65.28 102.26
C MET A 151 80.20 -65.80 100.79
N MET A 152 81.30 -66.42 100.33
CA MET A 152 81.37 -67.50 99.32
C MET A 152 81.06 -67.26 97.82
N ALA A 153 81.73 -68.08 97.01
CA ALA A 153 81.84 -68.01 95.55
C ALA A 153 80.54 -68.20 94.73
N ASN A 154 79.53 -68.92 95.23
CA ASN A 154 78.24 -69.08 94.53
C ASN A 154 77.49 -67.75 94.37
N TYR A 155 77.73 -66.81 95.30
CA TYR A 155 77.22 -65.45 95.20
C TYR A 155 77.83 -64.70 94.01
N LEU A 156 79.11 -64.93 93.68
CA LEU A 156 79.80 -64.22 92.59
C LEU A 156 79.26 -64.58 91.21
N GLU A 157 78.77 -65.80 91.01
CA GLU A 157 78.20 -66.25 89.73
C GLU A 157 76.78 -65.70 89.53
N LEU A 158 75.92 -65.80 90.55
CA LEU A 158 74.59 -65.17 90.53
C LEU A 158 74.68 -63.64 90.36
N ARG A 159 75.67 -63.00 91.00
CA ARG A 159 75.98 -61.56 90.87
C ARG A 159 76.36 -61.17 89.44
N LYS A 160 77.18 -61.97 88.76
CA LYS A 160 77.54 -61.70 87.36
C LYS A 160 76.32 -61.77 86.44
N GLY A 161 75.42 -62.73 86.67
CA GLY A 161 74.15 -62.83 85.94
C GLY A 161 73.28 -61.60 86.15
N ILE A 162 73.01 -61.24 87.41
CA ILE A 162 72.18 -60.06 87.76
C ILE A 162 72.78 -58.77 87.21
N ARG A 163 74.10 -58.58 87.28
CA ARG A 163 74.77 -57.40 86.73
C ARG A 163 74.64 -57.32 85.21
N SER A 164 74.87 -58.43 84.51
CA SER A 164 74.72 -58.52 83.05
C SER A 164 73.29 -58.20 82.61
N ASP A 165 72.29 -58.82 83.24
CA ASP A 165 70.89 -58.62 82.86
C ASP A 165 70.44 -57.19 83.14
N ARG A 166 70.97 -56.58 84.19
CA ARG A 166 70.67 -55.19 84.55
C ARG A 166 71.35 -54.16 83.65
N GLU A 167 72.60 -54.40 83.27
CA GLU A 167 73.31 -53.53 82.32
C GLU A 167 72.60 -53.57 80.96
N LYS A 168 72.17 -54.76 80.51
CA LYS A 168 71.29 -54.91 79.34
C LYS A 168 69.96 -54.17 79.53
N ASP A 169 69.30 -54.30 80.67
CA ASP A 169 68.04 -53.59 80.94
C ASP A 169 68.23 -52.06 80.94
N SER A 170 69.35 -51.55 81.48
CA SER A 170 69.67 -50.11 81.47
C SER A 170 69.96 -49.60 80.06
N GLU A 171 70.72 -50.35 79.26
CA GLU A 171 70.96 -50.04 77.85
C GLU A 171 69.67 -50.06 77.04
N VAL A 172 68.82 -51.08 77.24
CA VAL A 172 67.50 -51.18 76.63
C VAL A 172 66.65 -49.96 77.01
N CYS A 173 66.57 -49.58 78.29
CA CYS A 173 65.84 -48.39 78.71
C CYS A 173 66.35 -47.10 78.03
N LYS A 174 67.68 -46.93 77.90
CA LYS A 174 68.27 -45.77 77.22
C LYS A 174 67.94 -45.73 75.72
N VAL A 175 67.97 -46.88 75.05
CA VAL A 175 67.56 -46.98 73.63
C VAL A 175 66.08 -46.63 73.48
N TRP A 176 65.20 -47.19 74.33
CA TRP A 176 63.77 -46.88 74.29
C TRP A 176 63.46 -45.42 74.60
N LEU A 177 64.15 -44.79 75.55
CA LEU A 177 64.01 -43.36 75.82
C LEU A 177 64.42 -42.51 74.60
N GLY A 178 65.50 -42.88 73.91
CA GLY A 178 65.91 -42.25 72.67
C GLY A 178 64.88 -42.39 71.55
N GLU A 179 64.33 -43.59 71.33
CA GLU A 179 63.24 -43.84 70.37
C GLU A 179 61.97 -43.04 70.71
N LEU A 180 61.63 -42.94 72.00
CA LEU A 180 60.48 -42.18 72.47
C LEU A 180 60.63 -40.68 72.19
N GLU A 181 61.84 -40.14 72.32
CA GLU A 181 62.14 -38.75 71.98
C GLU A 181 62.06 -38.48 70.46
N ILE A 182 62.48 -39.44 69.63
CA ILE A 182 62.27 -39.39 68.17
C ILE A 182 60.78 -39.35 67.85
N VAL A 183 59.99 -40.28 68.41
CA VAL A 183 58.53 -40.33 68.20
C VAL A 183 57.85 -39.04 68.68
N LYS A 184 58.27 -38.48 69.82
CA LYS A 184 57.75 -37.21 70.35
C LYS A 184 58.02 -36.05 69.38
N LYS A 185 59.20 -36.01 68.77
CA LYS A 185 59.55 -35.04 67.74
C LYS A 185 58.69 -35.23 66.48
N GLU A 186 58.53 -36.45 65.99
CA GLU A 186 57.68 -36.77 64.84
C GLU A 186 56.21 -36.37 65.06
N VAL A 187 55.67 -36.68 66.25
CA VAL A 187 54.32 -36.27 66.66
C VAL A 187 54.19 -34.75 66.65
N LYS A 188 55.19 -34.02 67.16
CA LYS A 188 55.20 -32.56 67.13
C LYS A 188 55.20 -32.01 65.69
N GLU A 189 56.05 -32.55 64.81
CA GLU A 189 56.09 -32.15 63.40
C GLU A 189 54.76 -32.42 62.68
N VAL A 190 54.08 -33.54 62.99
CA VAL A 190 52.75 -33.85 62.45
C VAL A 190 51.71 -32.84 62.96
N CYS A 191 51.75 -32.42 64.23
CA CYS A 191 50.89 -31.37 64.76
C CYS A 191 51.10 -30.03 64.04
N GLU A 192 52.34 -29.60 63.86
CA GLU A 192 52.68 -28.34 63.20
C GLU A 192 52.23 -28.34 61.72
N LYS A 193 52.44 -29.44 60.98
CA LYS A 193 51.92 -29.60 59.61
C LYS A 193 50.40 -29.53 59.56
N HIS A 194 49.73 -30.05 60.58
CA HIS A 194 48.27 -30.05 60.64
C HIS A 194 47.69 -28.67 60.95
N GLU A 195 48.34 -27.91 61.83
CA GLU A 195 48.00 -26.50 62.07
C GLU A 195 48.22 -25.65 60.82
N GLY A 196 49.28 -25.94 60.06
CA GLY A 196 49.50 -25.40 58.71
C GLY A 196 48.34 -25.70 57.77
N LEU A 197 47.85 -26.95 57.72
CA LEU A 197 46.70 -27.33 56.89
C LEU A 197 45.43 -26.57 57.27
N LYS A 198 45.15 -26.39 58.57
CA LYS A 198 44.02 -25.60 59.05
C LYS A 198 44.13 -24.15 58.57
N SER A 199 45.30 -23.52 58.74
CA SER A 199 45.53 -22.14 58.30
C SER A 199 45.40 -21.99 56.78
N PHE A 200 45.84 -22.97 56.00
CA PHE A 200 45.67 -23.02 54.55
C PHE A 200 44.19 -23.06 54.16
N VAL A 201 43.38 -23.89 54.81
CA VAL A 201 41.95 -23.97 54.48
C VAL A 201 41.21 -22.70 54.91
N ASP A 202 41.47 -22.20 56.11
CA ASP A 202 40.81 -20.99 56.63
C ASP A 202 41.14 -19.76 55.80
N SER A 203 42.37 -19.62 55.30
CA SER A 203 42.79 -18.49 54.48
C SER A 203 42.54 -18.72 52.99
N GLU A 204 43.26 -19.66 52.37
CA GLU A 204 43.34 -19.81 50.91
C GLU A 204 42.03 -20.31 50.32
N VAL A 205 41.42 -21.33 50.91
CA VAL A 205 40.15 -21.85 50.36
C VAL A 205 39.01 -20.88 50.60
N THR A 206 38.93 -20.24 51.77
CA THR A 206 37.93 -19.20 52.03
C THR A 206 38.07 -18.01 51.07
N ASN A 207 39.30 -17.55 50.83
CA ASN A 207 39.58 -16.45 49.92
C ASN A 207 39.25 -16.83 48.47
N ASN A 208 39.59 -18.04 48.03
CA ASN A 208 39.27 -18.52 46.68
C ASN A 208 37.76 -18.65 46.47
N VAL A 209 37.02 -19.22 47.44
CA VAL A 209 35.56 -19.29 47.36
C VAL A 209 34.94 -17.90 47.33
N LYS A 210 35.49 -16.95 48.10
CA LYS A 210 35.03 -15.55 48.08
C LYS A 210 35.31 -14.89 46.73
N GLY A 211 36.50 -15.07 46.16
CA GLY A 211 36.85 -14.54 44.83
C GLY A 211 35.97 -15.11 43.72
N ILE A 212 35.69 -16.41 43.75
CA ILE A 212 34.74 -17.05 42.82
C ILE A 212 33.34 -16.45 42.99
N GLN A 213 32.90 -16.22 44.23
CA GLN A 213 31.59 -15.61 44.51
C GLN A 213 31.51 -14.16 43.98
N GLU A 214 32.59 -13.38 44.11
CA GLU A 214 32.67 -12.02 43.58
C GLU A 214 32.64 -12.02 42.04
N VAL A 215 33.48 -12.82 41.38
CA VAL A 215 33.54 -12.92 39.90
C VAL A 215 32.21 -13.38 39.31
N ILE A 216 31.59 -14.43 39.87
CA ILE A 216 30.30 -14.91 39.38
C ILE A 216 29.19 -13.88 39.69
N GLY A 217 29.23 -13.24 40.86
CA GLY A 217 28.28 -12.19 41.22
C GLY A 217 28.32 -11.00 40.25
N GLU A 218 29.52 -10.53 39.91
CA GLU A 218 29.73 -9.46 38.93
C GLU A 218 29.27 -9.87 37.53
N SER A 219 29.65 -11.06 37.06
CA SER A 219 29.24 -11.58 35.75
C SER A 219 27.72 -11.69 35.61
N VAL A 220 27.04 -12.24 36.64
CA VAL A 220 25.58 -12.33 36.64
C VAL A 220 24.94 -10.95 36.70
N LYS A 221 25.49 -10.01 37.48
CA LYS A 221 25.00 -8.62 37.54
C LYS A 221 25.11 -7.91 36.19
N VAL A 222 26.22 -8.08 35.47
CA VAL A 222 26.41 -7.55 34.11
C VAL A 222 25.38 -8.15 33.15
N ASN A 223 25.21 -9.48 33.17
CA ASN A 223 24.24 -10.16 32.30
C ASN A 223 22.79 -9.74 32.60
N CYS A 224 22.44 -9.56 33.88
CA CYS A 224 21.15 -9.00 34.29
C CYS A 224 20.97 -7.55 33.79
N GLY A 225 22.04 -6.75 33.78
CA GLY A 225 22.03 -5.40 33.20
C GLY A 225 21.74 -5.42 31.70
N ILE A 226 22.47 -6.25 30.94
CA ILE A 226 22.27 -6.44 29.50
C ILE A 226 20.83 -6.91 29.21
N ALA A 227 20.31 -7.85 30.00
CA ALA A 227 18.93 -8.31 29.85
C ALA A 227 17.91 -7.18 30.08
N LYS A 228 18.10 -6.34 31.11
CA LYS A 228 17.25 -5.17 31.38
C LYS A 228 17.33 -4.11 30.29
N GLU A 229 18.52 -3.82 29.78
CA GLU A 229 18.70 -2.88 28.67
C GLU A 229 18.06 -3.39 27.39
N THR A 230 18.20 -4.69 27.11
CA THR A 230 17.51 -5.37 26.01
C THR A 230 15.99 -5.26 26.18
N ILE A 231 15.50 -5.36 27.42
CA ILE A 231 14.07 -5.18 27.72
C ILE A 231 13.59 -3.78 27.39
N ASN A 232 14.26 -2.78 27.93
CA ASN A 232 13.93 -1.37 27.69
C ASN A 232 14.05 -1.01 26.20
N GLY A 233 15.05 -1.54 25.49
CA GLY A 233 15.21 -1.37 24.05
C GLY A 233 14.05 -1.97 23.26
N GLY A 234 13.60 -3.16 23.66
CA GLY A 234 12.43 -3.83 23.08
C GLY A 234 11.12 -3.07 23.30
N GLU A 235 10.91 -2.52 24.50
CA GLU A 235 9.73 -1.68 24.81
C GLU A 235 9.72 -0.40 23.95
N LYS A 236 10.85 0.32 23.89
CA LYS A 236 10.99 1.51 23.03
C LYS A 236 10.76 1.20 21.54
N LEU A 237 11.24 0.04 21.07
CA LEU A 237 11.01 -0.39 19.69
C LEU A 237 9.53 -0.67 19.44
N ALA A 238 8.83 -1.33 20.37
CA ALA A 238 7.39 -1.57 20.27
C ALA A 238 6.59 -0.25 20.24
N GLU A 239 6.97 0.74 21.05
CA GLU A 239 6.36 2.07 21.04
C GLU A 239 6.59 2.80 19.72
N LYS A 240 7.82 2.80 19.19
CA LYS A 240 8.14 3.40 17.89
C LYS A 240 7.38 2.72 16.74
N PHE A 241 7.26 1.39 16.79
CA PHE A 241 6.50 0.65 15.79
C PHE A 241 5.00 1.01 15.84
N LYS A 242 4.45 1.13 17.06
CA LYS A 242 3.08 1.58 17.28
C LYS A 242 2.83 3.00 16.77
N SER A 243 3.76 3.93 17.01
CA SER A 243 3.64 5.31 16.51
C SER A 243 3.66 5.35 14.98
N LEU A 244 4.60 4.65 14.33
CA LEU A 244 4.70 4.60 12.87
C LEU A 244 3.43 4.04 12.21
N LEU A 245 2.82 3.02 12.81
CA LEU A 245 1.55 2.47 12.30
C LEU A 245 0.36 3.41 12.52
N SER A 246 0.37 4.17 13.63
CA SER A 246 -0.61 5.23 13.87
C SER A 246 -0.48 6.35 12.83
N ASP A 247 0.75 6.75 12.51
CA ASP A 247 1.03 7.76 11.48
C ASP A 247 0.57 7.28 10.10
N ALA A 248 0.85 6.01 9.75
CA ALA A 248 0.37 5.40 8.51
C ALA A 248 -1.18 5.38 8.42
N SER A 249 -1.84 5.05 9.54
CA SER A 249 -3.30 5.12 9.66
C SER A 249 -3.83 6.55 9.46
N GLN A 250 -3.11 7.56 9.95
CA GLN A 250 -3.47 8.96 9.72
C GLN A 250 -3.35 9.33 8.24
N ILE A 251 -2.27 8.90 7.56
CA ILE A 251 -2.09 9.14 6.12
C ILE A 251 -3.24 8.55 5.29
N VAL A 252 -3.74 7.35 5.64
CA VAL A 252 -4.90 6.75 4.97
C VAL A 252 -6.17 7.60 5.17
N SER A 253 -6.35 8.14 6.37
CA SER A 253 -7.44 9.08 6.70
C SER A 253 -7.38 10.34 5.84
N ASP A 254 -6.20 10.95 5.75
CA ASP A 254 -5.98 12.17 4.99
C ASP A 254 -6.21 11.94 3.49
N TYR A 255 -5.84 10.75 2.98
CA TYR A 255 -6.13 10.37 1.60
C TYR A 255 -7.62 10.21 1.34
N ARG A 256 -8.36 9.54 2.25
CA ARG A 256 -9.81 9.44 2.20
C ARG A 256 -10.45 10.82 2.15
N GLU A 257 -10.07 11.73 3.05
CA GLU A 257 -10.61 13.10 3.09
C GLU A 257 -10.37 13.86 1.78
N LYS A 258 -9.18 13.74 1.18
CA LYS A 258 -8.88 14.32 -0.13
C LYS A 258 -9.74 13.73 -1.25
N VAL A 259 -10.04 12.43 -1.21
CA VAL A 259 -10.95 11.79 -2.17
C VAL A 259 -12.37 12.32 -1.98
N GLU A 260 -12.86 12.40 -0.74
CA GLU A 260 -14.17 12.96 -0.42
C GLU A 260 -14.31 14.41 -0.92
N GLU A 261 -13.34 15.27 -0.62
CA GLU A 261 -13.33 16.66 -1.06
C GLU A 261 -13.39 16.77 -2.59
N LYS A 262 -12.58 15.97 -3.31
CA LYS A 262 -12.58 15.97 -4.78
C LYS A 262 -13.89 15.45 -5.37
N MET A 263 -14.49 14.43 -4.77
CA MET A 263 -15.78 13.88 -5.23
C MET A 263 -16.94 14.84 -4.97
N ILE A 264 -16.93 15.57 -3.85
CA ILE A 264 -17.88 16.66 -3.57
C ILE A 264 -17.77 17.74 -4.64
N LYS A 265 -16.54 18.23 -4.92
CA LYS A 265 -16.29 19.23 -5.97
C LYS A 265 -16.73 18.76 -7.36
N ALA A 266 -16.50 17.47 -7.67
CA ALA A 266 -16.95 16.88 -8.94
C ALA A 266 -18.48 16.81 -9.01
N GLY A 267 -19.15 16.47 -7.91
CA GLY A 267 -20.62 16.51 -7.80
C GLY A 267 -21.19 17.92 -7.99
N GLU A 268 -20.58 18.93 -7.39
CA GLU A 268 -20.95 20.34 -7.57
C GLU A 268 -20.78 20.79 -9.03
N LEU A 269 -19.71 20.37 -9.70
CA LEU A 269 -19.47 20.68 -11.11
C LEU A 269 -20.52 20.02 -12.02
N VAL A 270 -20.88 18.75 -11.77
CA VAL A 270 -21.93 18.05 -12.52
C VAL A 270 -23.28 18.75 -12.34
N GLU A 271 -23.62 19.20 -11.13
CA GLU A 271 -24.87 19.93 -10.90
C GLU A 271 -24.85 21.30 -11.58
N LYS A 272 -23.70 22.00 -11.57
CA LYS A 272 -23.51 23.26 -12.29
C LYS A 272 -23.67 23.07 -13.81
N ASP A 273 -23.06 22.04 -14.38
CA ASP A 273 -23.15 21.74 -15.81
C ASP A 273 -24.57 21.34 -16.22
N LYS A 274 -25.26 20.54 -15.39
CA LYS A 274 -26.68 20.21 -15.56
C LYS A 274 -27.54 21.47 -15.59
N ASN A 275 -27.35 22.39 -14.64
CA ASN A 275 -28.12 23.64 -14.57
C ASN A 275 -27.79 24.57 -15.74
N GLY A 276 -26.51 24.75 -16.08
CA GLY A 276 -26.10 25.57 -17.22
C GLY A 276 -26.56 25.01 -18.57
N LEU A 277 -26.65 23.69 -18.71
CA LEU A 277 -27.22 23.08 -19.90
C LEU A 277 -28.74 23.22 -19.94
N LYS A 278 -29.44 23.08 -18.79
CA LYS A 278 -30.87 23.35 -18.68
C LYS A 278 -31.21 24.77 -19.09
N GLU A 279 -30.47 25.77 -18.61
CA GLU A 279 -30.62 27.17 -19.02
C GLU A 279 -30.44 27.36 -20.53
N LYS A 280 -29.45 26.69 -21.14
CA LYS A 280 -29.25 26.73 -22.59
C LYS A 280 -30.40 26.07 -23.37
N VAL A 281 -30.93 24.95 -22.87
CA VAL A 281 -32.09 24.27 -23.47
C VAL A 281 -33.33 25.15 -23.39
N GLU A 282 -33.59 25.77 -22.23
CA GLU A 282 -34.66 26.75 -22.07
C GLU A 282 -34.46 27.97 -23.00
N GLY A 283 -33.23 28.44 -23.15
CA GLY A 283 -32.87 29.51 -24.10
C GLY A 283 -33.15 29.13 -25.56
N PHE A 284 -32.72 27.94 -26.00
CA PHE A 284 -33.03 27.43 -27.35
C PHE A 284 -34.52 27.26 -27.59
N LYS A 285 -35.26 26.78 -26.58
CA LYS A 285 -36.72 26.69 -26.64
C LYS A 285 -37.36 28.06 -26.79
N GLY A 286 -36.80 29.09 -26.15
CA GLY A 286 -37.19 30.48 -26.32
C GLY A 286 -37.00 30.96 -27.77
N VAL A 287 -35.79 30.81 -28.31
CA VAL A 287 -35.47 31.22 -29.71
C VAL A 287 -36.35 30.49 -30.73
N LEU A 288 -36.52 29.17 -30.58
CA LEU A 288 -37.39 28.38 -31.46
C LEU A 288 -38.84 28.87 -31.45
N LYS A 289 -39.36 29.30 -30.31
CA LYS A 289 -40.70 29.87 -30.22
C LYS A 289 -40.80 31.23 -30.88
N GLU A 290 -39.80 32.08 -30.68
CA GLU A 290 -39.71 33.41 -31.30
C GLU A 290 -39.63 33.31 -32.83
N ASP A 291 -38.72 32.49 -33.36
CA ASP A 291 -38.58 32.22 -34.81
C ASP A 291 -39.90 31.72 -35.41
N LEU A 292 -40.67 30.91 -34.67
CA LEU A 292 -41.95 30.40 -35.15
C LEU A 292 -43.09 31.42 -35.05
N GLU A 293 -43.09 32.28 -34.04
CA GLU A 293 -44.01 33.42 -33.99
C GLU A 293 -43.72 34.40 -35.13
N GLU A 294 -42.44 34.62 -35.47
CA GLU A 294 -42.02 35.42 -36.62
C GLU A 294 -42.43 34.78 -37.95
N ASP A 295 -42.10 33.50 -38.18
CA ASP A 295 -42.55 32.73 -39.35
C ASP A 295 -44.08 32.78 -39.48
N ARG A 296 -44.82 32.65 -38.37
CA ARG A 296 -46.29 32.73 -38.35
C ARG A 296 -46.79 34.12 -38.73
N GLY A 297 -46.12 35.18 -38.28
CA GLY A 297 -46.39 36.55 -38.67
C GLY A 297 -46.20 36.77 -40.17
N LEU A 298 -45.02 36.39 -40.70
CA LEU A 298 -44.68 36.50 -42.12
C LEU A 298 -45.65 35.72 -43.01
N ILE A 299 -46.03 34.50 -42.62
CA ILE A 299 -47.00 33.71 -43.38
C ILE A 299 -48.38 34.38 -43.40
N LYS A 300 -48.79 35.01 -42.29
CA LYS A 300 -50.06 35.73 -42.24
C LYS A 300 -50.03 36.96 -43.16
N GLU A 301 -48.93 37.70 -43.16
CA GLU A 301 -48.71 38.85 -44.04
C GLU A 301 -48.72 38.44 -45.52
N TYR A 302 -47.95 37.40 -45.89
CA TYR A 302 -47.97 36.82 -47.24
C TYR A 302 -49.37 36.35 -47.65
N LYS A 303 -50.12 35.74 -46.72
CA LYS A 303 -51.50 35.30 -46.99
C LYS A 303 -52.41 36.49 -47.28
N GLU A 304 -52.26 37.59 -46.56
CA GLU A 304 -53.01 38.83 -46.80
C GLU A 304 -52.61 39.47 -48.14
N GLU A 305 -51.31 39.55 -48.46
CA GLU A 305 -50.81 40.08 -49.73
C GLU A 305 -51.28 39.26 -50.95
N VAL A 306 -51.22 37.93 -50.87
CA VAL A 306 -51.73 37.06 -51.94
C VAL A 306 -53.25 37.20 -52.11
N LEU A 307 -54.00 37.39 -51.02
CA LEU A 307 -55.44 37.65 -51.09
C LEU A 307 -55.74 39.02 -51.73
N GLU A 308 -54.94 40.04 -51.43
CA GLU A 308 -55.01 41.38 -52.06
C GLU A 308 -54.74 41.28 -53.56
N MET A 309 -53.63 40.65 -53.94
CA MET A 309 -53.24 40.44 -55.35
C MET A 309 -54.29 39.63 -56.10
N SER A 310 -54.81 38.55 -55.51
CA SER A 310 -55.88 37.76 -56.12
C SER A 310 -57.17 38.58 -56.31
N ARG A 311 -57.44 39.55 -55.43
CA ARG A 311 -58.59 40.47 -55.56
C ARG A 311 -58.36 41.47 -56.70
N GLU A 312 -57.14 42.00 -56.86
CA GLU A 312 -56.78 42.88 -57.97
C GLU A 312 -56.81 42.19 -59.32
N VAL A 313 -56.26 40.97 -59.41
CA VAL A 313 -56.36 40.12 -60.60
C VAL A 313 -57.82 39.83 -60.91
N GLY A 314 -58.64 39.49 -59.90
CA GLY A 314 -60.08 39.30 -60.06
C GLY A 314 -60.77 40.52 -60.69
N LYS A 315 -60.50 41.73 -60.17
CA LYS A 315 -61.03 42.98 -60.75
C LYS A 315 -60.56 43.22 -62.18
N SER A 316 -59.29 42.92 -62.47
CA SER A 316 -58.71 43.10 -63.81
C SER A 316 -59.33 42.13 -64.81
N VAL A 317 -59.56 40.88 -64.40
CA VAL A 317 -60.29 39.88 -65.19
C VAL A 317 -61.72 40.34 -65.45
N GLU A 318 -62.44 40.81 -64.42
CA GLU A 318 -63.80 41.38 -64.59
C GLU A 318 -63.80 42.58 -65.56
N GLU A 319 -62.75 43.41 -65.57
CA GLU A 319 -62.62 44.51 -66.52
C GLU A 319 -62.38 44.02 -67.95
N VAL A 320 -61.50 43.03 -68.14
CA VAL A 320 -61.24 42.42 -69.44
C VAL A 320 -62.50 41.72 -69.96
N GLU A 321 -63.20 40.94 -69.13
CA GLU A 321 -64.48 40.33 -69.49
C GLU A 321 -65.48 41.38 -69.96
N ARG A 322 -65.58 42.52 -69.26
CA ARG A 322 -66.46 43.62 -69.67
C ARG A 322 -66.05 44.25 -71.01
N LYS A 323 -64.74 44.42 -71.25
CA LYS A 323 -64.20 44.93 -72.53
C LYS A 323 -64.49 43.95 -73.67
N VAL A 324 -64.27 42.66 -73.45
CA VAL A 324 -64.54 41.59 -74.42
C VAL A 324 -66.03 41.52 -74.73
N GLU A 325 -66.91 41.56 -73.72
CA GLU A 325 -68.36 41.57 -73.96
C GLU A 325 -68.79 42.84 -74.71
N GLY A 326 -68.24 44.01 -74.38
CA GLY A 326 -68.50 45.25 -75.14
C GLY A 326 -68.00 45.19 -76.59
N GLN A 327 -66.83 44.59 -76.84
CA GLN A 327 -66.32 44.36 -78.19
C GLN A 327 -67.18 43.36 -78.96
N LYS A 328 -67.65 42.29 -78.29
CA LYS A 328 -68.58 41.32 -78.85
C LYS A 328 -69.90 41.96 -79.23
N GLU A 329 -70.49 42.79 -78.37
CA GLU A 329 -71.69 43.57 -78.71
C GLU A 329 -71.45 44.50 -79.90
N GLY A 330 -70.29 45.18 -79.96
CA GLY A 330 -69.90 46.01 -81.09
C GLY A 330 -69.74 45.22 -82.39
N LEU A 331 -69.15 44.02 -82.32
CA LEU A 331 -68.98 43.12 -83.46
C LEU A 331 -70.34 42.60 -83.95
N VAL A 332 -71.22 42.17 -83.04
CA VAL A 332 -72.60 41.76 -83.36
C VAL A 332 -73.35 42.90 -84.04
N GLY A 333 -73.29 44.12 -83.49
CA GLY A 333 -73.91 45.29 -84.11
C GLY A 333 -73.33 45.63 -85.50
N ASN A 334 -72.04 45.41 -85.73
CA ASN A 334 -71.43 45.55 -87.05
C ASN A 334 -71.88 44.46 -88.02
N VAL A 335 -71.97 43.21 -87.57
CA VAL A 335 -72.52 42.10 -88.36
C VAL A 335 -73.96 42.38 -88.75
N GLU A 336 -74.80 42.86 -87.82
CA GLU A 336 -76.18 43.26 -88.09
C GLU A 336 -76.27 44.44 -89.08
N LYS A 337 -75.36 45.43 -88.99
CA LYS A 337 -75.27 46.52 -89.99
C LYS A 337 -74.86 46.01 -91.37
N ILE A 338 -73.90 45.10 -91.44
CA ILE A 338 -73.45 44.48 -92.68
C ILE A 338 -74.60 43.66 -93.27
N GLU A 339 -75.29 42.85 -92.46
CA GLU A 339 -76.47 42.09 -92.87
C GLU A 339 -77.58 43.02 -93.37
N GLY A 340 -77.85 44.12 -92.67
CA GLY A 340 -78.81 45.15 -93.09
C GLY A 340 -78.38 45.87 -94.38
N SER A 341 -77.08 46.06 -94.61
CA SER A 341 -76.54 46.63 -95.85
C SER A 341 -76.62 45.63 -97.00
N LEU A 342 -76.37 44.34 -96.75
CA LEU A 342 -76.55 43.24 -97.69
C LEU A 342 -78.02 43.08 -98.08
N LYS A 343 -78.95 43.11 -97.11
CA LYS A 343 -80.40 43.11 -97.37
C LYS A 343 -80.79 44.31 -98.23
N ARG A 344 -80.31 45.50 -97.91
CA ARG A 344 -80.56 46.72 -98.71
C ARG A 344 -79.97 46.62 -100.13
N PHE A 345 -78.76 46.09 -100.27
CA PHE A 345 -78.14 45.82 -101.57
C PHE A 345 -79.00 44.87 -102.41
N PHE A 346 -79.44 43.74 -101.83
CA PHE A 346 -80.29 42.77 -102.53
C PHE A 346 -81.70 43.26 -102.82
N GLU A 347 -82.28 44.13 -101.99
CA GLU A 347 -83.65 44.62 -102.14
C GLU A 347 -83.75 45.88 -103.02
N GLU A 348 -82.78 46.79 -102.96
CA GLU A 348 -82.80 48.09 -103.64
C GLU A 348 -81.89 48.17 -104.87
N GLU A 349 -80.68 47.60 -104.81
CA GLU A 349 -79.67 47.73 -105.88
C GLU A 349 -79.77 46.61 -106.92
N VAL A 350 -79.95 45.35 -106.49
CA VAL A 350 -80.03 44.19 -107.41
C VAL A 350 -81.33 44.20 -108.26
N LYS A 351 -82.42 44.80 -107.78
CA LYS A 351 -83.66 44.95 -108.56
C LYS A 351 -83.65 46.11 -109.57
N LYS A 352 -82.59 46.94 -109.58
CA LYS A 352 -82.45 48.09 -110.48
C LYS A 352 -81.41 47.92 -111.58
N ASP A 353 -80.78 46.76 -111.69
CA ASP A 353 -79.85 46.51 -112.80
C ASP A 353 -80.61 45.99 -114.03
N THR A 354 -81.20 46.95 -114.76
CA THR A 354 -81.73 46.75 -116.11
C THR A 354 -80.55 46.86 -117.09
N PRO A 355 -80.42 45.95 -118.07
CA PRO A 355 -79.24 45.82 -118.92
C PRO A 355 -79.08 47.08 -119.79
N THR A 356 -78.16 47.96 -119.40
CA THR A 356 -77.75 49.09 -120.22
C THR A 356 -76.61 48.63 -121.13
N GLY A 357 -76.97 48.30 -122.38
CA GLY A 357 -76.06 47.96 -123.46
C GLY A 357 -75.16 49.13 -123.87
N ALA A 358 -74.16 49.43 -123.05
CA ALA A 358 -73.07 50.33 -123.38
C ALA A 358 -71.73 49.62 -123.12
N THR A 359 -71.10 49.18 -124.20
CA THR A 359 -69.72 48.70 -124.25
C THR A 359 -68.81 49.75 -123.62
N PRO A 360 -68.06 49.45 -122.53
CA PRO A 360 -67.05 50.36 -122.03
C PRO A 360 -65.96 50.50 -123.08
N VAL A 361 -65.77 51.74 -123.53
CA VAL A 361 -64.70 52.20 -124.41
C VAL A 361 -63.35 51.70 -123.87
N LYS A 362 -62.51 51.16 -124.76
CA LYS A 362 -61.08 50.90 -124.51
C LYS A 362 -60.45 52.17 -123.92
N LYS A 363 -60.17 52.17 -122.62
CA LYS A 363 -59.23 53.13 -122.01
C LYS A 363 -57.84 52.56 -122.22
N ASP A 364 -57.08 53.19 -123.10
CA ASP A 364 -55.63 52.99 -123.14
C ASP A 364 -55.06 53.50 -121.82
N PHE A 365 -54.62 52.56 -120.97
CA PHE A 365 -53.81 52.88 -119.81
C PHE A 365 -52.37 53.12 -120.30
N GLU A 366 -51.95 54.37 -120.30
CA GLU A 366 -50.54 54.70 -120.31
C GLU A 366 -49.93 54.26 -118.97
N TYR A 367 -49.22 53.14 -118.98
CA TYR A 367 -48.30 52.80 -117.90
C TYR A 367 -47.23 53.90 -117.81
N PRO A 368 -47.01 54.51 -116.63
CA PRO A 368 -45.92 55.44 -116.44
C PRO A 368 -44.60 54.72 -116.75
N ARG A 369 -43.98 55.02 -117.90
CA ARG A 369 -42.63 54.51 -118.26
C ARG A 369 -41.50 55.18 -117.46
N LYS A 370 -41.86 55.93 -116.42
CA LYS A 370 -40.95 56.55 -115.45
C LYS A 370 -41.44 56.22 -114.06
N ILE A 371 -40.75 55.27 -113.43
CA ILE A 371 -40.74 55.15 -111.97
C ILE A 371 -40.12 56.45 -111.47
N VAL A 372 -40.91 57.29 -110.82
CA VAL A 372 -40.37 58.45 -110.10
C VAL A 372 -39.47 57.86 -109.02
N GLU A 373 -38.20 58.27 -109.00
CA GLU A 373 -37.19 57.85 -108.03
C GLU A 373 -37.81 57.84 -106.63
N MET A 374 -37.89 56.66 -106.02
CA MET A 374 -38.17 56.57 -104.60
C MET A 374 -37.08 57.36 -103.86
N SER A 375 -37.47 58.03 -102.77
CA SER A 375 -36.54 58.83 -101.97
C SER A 375 -35.30 57.99 -101.61
N PRO A 376 -34.08 58.56 -101.59
CA PRO A 376 -32.86 57.83 -101.25
C PRO A 376 -33.04 57.06 -99.94
N ARG A 377 -32.55 55.82 -99.89
CA ARG A 377 -32.70 54.90 -98.74
C ARG A 377 -32.39 55.57 -97.41
N GLU A 378 -31.36 56.40 -97.37
CA GLU A 378 -30.96 57.15 -96.17
C GLU A 378 -32.07 58.06 -95.65
N ARG A 379 -32.83 58.71 -96.52
CA ARG A 379 -33.92 59.64 -96.15
C ARG A 379 -35.17 58.91 -95.67
N ILE A 380 -35.39 57.68 -96.13
CA ILE A 380 -36.46 56.80 -95.64
C ILE A 380 -36.06 56.26 -94.25
N VAL A 381 -34.80 55.84 -94.08
CA VAL A 381 -34.26 55.38 -92.79
C VAL A 381 -34.23 56.50 -91.75
N GLU A 382 -33.91 57.74 -92.14
CA GLU A 382 -33.95 58.90 -91.24
C GLU A 382 -35.36 59.23 -90.77
N LYS A 383 -36.35 59.17 -91.67
CA LYS A 383 -37.77 59.33 -91.30
C LYS A 383 -38.23 58.21 -90.38
N PHE A 384 -37.80 56.97 -90.62
CA PHE A 384 -38.14 55.83 -89.78
C PHE A 384 -37.48 55.91 -88.39
N ARG A 385 -36.22 56.38 -88.32
CA ARG A 385 -35.52 56.63 -87.05
C ARG A 385 -36.13 57.79 -86.26
N LYS A 386 -36.50 58.89 -86.92
CA LYS A 386 -37.24 59.99 -86.29
C LYS A 386 -38.60 59.55 -85.76
N TRP A 387 -39.34 58.78 -86.55
CA TRP A 387 -40.62 58.24 -86.12
C TRP A 387 -40.48 57.32 -84.90
N ARG A 388 -39.44 56.48 -84.88
CA ARG A 388 -39.09 55.60 -83.74
C ARG A 388 -38.58 56.35 -82.50
N GLU A 389 -37.92 57.49 -82.66
CA GLU A 389 -37.54 58.37 -81.54
C GLU A 389 -38.74 59.13 -80.96
N GLU A 390 -39.74 59.46 -81.78
CA GLU A 390 -40.96 60.16 -81.36
C GLU A 390 -42.03 59.21 -80.77
N HIS A 391 -41.99 57.90 -81.06
CA HIS A 391 -42.96 56.89 -80.61
C HIS A 391 -42.28 55.57 -80.18
N PRO A 392 -41.61 55.52 -79.01
CA PRO A 392 -40.87 54.33 -78.56
C PRO A 392 -41.74 53.16 -78.05
N GLU A 393 -43.07 53.28 -77.99
CA GLU A 393 -43.94 52.29 -77.32
C GLU A 393 -44.90 51.50 -78.24
N GLU A 394 -44.83 51.64 -79.57
CA GLU A 394 -45.82 51.02 -80.48
C GLU A 394 -45.36 49.73 -81.22
N GLU A 395 -44.19 49.15 -80.92
CA GLU A 395 -43.74 47.87 -81.52
C GLU A 395 -43.32 46.84 -80.44
N ASN A 396 -44.24 46.43 -79.57
CA ASN A 396 -44.06 45.22 -78.75
C ASN A 396 -45.37 44.44 -78.56
N GLU A 397 -46.24 44.47 -79.57
CA GLU A 397 -47.30 43.49 -79.71
C GLU A 397 -47.17 42.86 -81.10
N GLU A 398 -47.06 41.53 -81.09
CA GLU A 398 -47.20 40.60 -82.23
C GLU A 398 -45.98 40.45 -83.18
N GLU A 399 -45.12 39.46 -82.90
CA GLU A 399 -45.09 38.27 -83.75
C GLU A 399 -44.37 37.08 -83.08
N ASP A 400 -45.18 36.04 -83.01
CA ASP A 400 -45.05 34.65 -82.61
C ASP A 400 -43.97 33.85 -83.37
N ASP A 401 -43.69 32.66 -82.83
CA ASP A 401 -43.27 31.46 -83.55
C ASP A 401 -41.85 31.35 -84.14
N ASN A 402 -40.97 30.72 -83.35
CA ASN A 402 -40.57 29.35 -83.70
C ASN A 402 -40.11 28.57 -82.46
N GLU A 403 -40.91 27.56 -82.15
CA GLU A 403 -40.66 26.45 -81.25
C GLU A 403 -39.40 25.67 -81.65
N GLU A 404 -38.53 25.39 -80.68
CA GLU A 404 -38.14 24.00 -80.43
C GLU A 404 -37.92 23.79 -78.92
N LEU A 405 -38.80 22.95 -78.37
CA LEU A 405 -38.77 22.32 -77.05
C LEU A 405 -37.38 21.74 -76.71
N ASP A 406 -36.90 21.93 -75.48
CA ASP A 406 -37.24 20.98 -74.39
C ASP A 406 -36.82 21.51 -73.00
N VAL A 407 -37.83 21.87 -72.22
CA VAL A 407 -38.04 21.54 -70.80
C VAL A 407 -36.98 21.99 -69.75
N THR A 408 -37.36 23.13 -69.17
CA THR A 408 -37.59 23.40 -67.73
C THR A 408 -36.59 24.23 -66.93
N LEU A 409 -37.13 25.40 -66.59
CA LEU A 409 -37.05 26.15 -65.35
C LEU A 409 -35.73 26.83 -64.98
N ALA A 410 -35.71 28.08 -65.47
CA ALA A 410 -35.77 29.27 -64.63
C ALA A 410 -34.46 29.74 -64.00
N SER A 411 -33.90 30.72 -64.70
CA SER A 411 -33.59 32.07 -64.20
C SER A 411 -32.47 32.14 -63.16
N ASN A 412 -31.31 32.66 -63.57
CA ASN A 412 -30.93 34.07 -63.40
C ASN A 412 -30.62 34.39 -61.92
N LEU A 413 -29.47 34.93 -61.54
CA LEU A 413 -28.41 35.62 -62.26
C LEU A 413 -27.17 35.62 -61.35
N ASN A 414 -26.01 35.56 -62.01
CA ASN A 414 -24.77 36.27 -61.70
C ASN A 414 -24.42 36.58 -60.25
N GLU A 415 -23.24 36.09 -59.86
CA GLU A 415 -22.17 37.01 -59.44
C GLU A 415 -20.78 36.42 -59.78
N THR A 416 -20.03 37.17 -60.60
CA THR A 416 -18.59 37.43 -60.41
C THR A 416 -18.30 37.59 -58.92
N GLU A 417 -17.34 36.92 -58.30
CA GLU A 417 -15.90 37.25 -58.38
C GLU A 417 -15.05 36.14 -57.72
N VAL A 418 -13.76 36.18 -58.01
CA VAL A 418 -12.80 35.08 -58.01
C VAL A 418 -11.90 35.10 -56.74
N VAL A 419 -11.93 34.00 -55.95
CA VAL A 419 -10.77 33.26 -55.32
C VAL A 419 -10.08 33.87 -54.06
N PRO A 420 -9.52 33.07 -53.10
CA PRO A 420 -9.85 31.72 -52.56
C PRO A 420 -9.65 31.65 -51.00
N PRO A 421 -9.70 30.49 -50.28
CA PRO A 421 -8.59 29.51 -50.28
C PRO A 421 -8.96 28.01 -50.05
N THR A 422 -8.05 27.17 -50.51
CA THR A 422 -7.64 25.84 -49.99
C THR A 422 -8.53 24.58 -50.19
N PRO A 423 -7.94 23.49 -50.73
CA PRO A 423 -8.58 22.19 -50.82
C PRO A 423 -8.40 21.39 -49.52
N VAL A 424 -9.51 20.93 -48.91
CA VAL A 424 -9.48 19.79 -47.98
C VAL A 424 -9.87 18.54 -48.76
N GLN A 425 -8.93 17.61 -48.83
CA GLN A 425 -9.12 16.30 -49.44
C GLN A 425 -10.18 15.50 -48.69
N ARG A 426 -11.10 14.93 -49.47
CA ARG A 426 -11.95 13.82 -49.07
C ARG A 426 -11.14 12.53 -49.08
N SER A 427 -11.42 11.72 -48.06
CA SER A 427 -11.79 10.30 -48.17
C SER A 427 -10.84 9.25 -47.59
N ARG A 428 -11.53 8.24 -47.03
CA ARG A 428 -11.12 6.85 -46.76
C ARG A 428 -10.32 6.68 -45.47
N SER A 429 -10.60 5.71 -44.62
CA SER A 429 -11.62 4.66 -44.61
C SER A 429 -11.52 3.96 -43.26
N PHE A 430 -12.59 3.26 -42.91
CA PHE A 430 -12.73 2.33 -41.81
C PHE A 430 -11.64 1.24 -41.74
N ASP A 431 -11.61 0.62 -40.55
CA ASP A 431 -11.03 -0.67 -40.15
C ASP A 431 -9.54 -0.76 -39.81
N LYS A 432 -9.22 -0.75 -38.51
CA LYS A 432 -9.12 -2.01 -37.75
C LYS A 432 -8.91 -1.81 -36.25
N VAL A 433 -9.73 -2.54 -35.50
CA VAL A 433 -9.62 -2.89 -34.08
C VAL A 433 -8.25 -3.50 -33.76
N LYS A 434 -7.57 -2.99 -32.73
CA LYS A 434 -6.76 -3.79 -31.79
C LYS A 434 -6.46 -3.04 -30.48
N GLU A 435 -6.83 -3.69 -29.39
CA GLU A 435 -6.29 -3.59 -28.04
C GLU A 435 -6.26 -2.22 -27.36
N ILE A 436 -7.37 -1.92 -26.66
CA ILE A 436 -7.36 -1.04 -25.49
C ILE A 436 -6.58 -1.77 -24.39
N GLY A 437 -5.28 -1.49 -24.33
CA GLY A 437 -4.46 -1.81 -23.17
C GLY A 437 -4.96 -1.01 -21.97
N THR A 438 -5.39 -1.74 -20.95
CA THR A 438 -5.70 -1.27 -19.60
C THR A 438 -4.50 -0.56 -18.99
N LYS A 439 -4.36 0.75 -19.21
CA LYS A 439 -3.51 1.60 -18.37
C LYS A 439 -4.28 1.98 -17.12
N LEU A 440 -4.30 1.02 -16.19
CA LEU A 440 -4.58 1.25 -14.79
C LEU A 440 -3.63 2.35 -14.28
N PHE A 441 -4.18 3.35 -13.60
CA PHE A 441 -3.43 4.33 -12.82
C PHE A 441 -2.51 3.61 -11.84
N THR A 442 -1.23 3.49 -12.18
CA THR A 442 -0.17 3.22 -11.21
C THR A 442 0.25 4.58 -10.67
N ALA A 443 -0.43 5.03 -9.61
CA ALA A 443 0.04 6.13 -8.79
C ALA A 443 1.30 5.64 -8.05
N ARG A 444 2.46 5.81 -8.69
CA ARG A 444 3.77 5.65 -8.07
C ARG A 444 3.98 6.87 -7.17
N SER A 445 3.55 6.75 -5.91
CA SER A 445 3.96 7.66 -4.85
C SER A 445 5.43 7.40 -4.55
N GLU A 446 6.31 8.13 -5.23
CA GLU A 446 7.71 8.29 -4.82
C GLU A 446 7.76 9.30 -3.66
N GLN A 447 7.23 8.90 -2.50
CA GLN A 447 7.71 9.42 -1.22
C GLN A 447 8.59 8.32 -0.65
N GLN A 448 9.91 8.50 -0.84
CA GLN A 448 10.92 7.78 -0.08
C GLN A 448 10.64 8.01 1.40
N ILE A 449 10.00 7.04 2.05
CA ILE A 449 10.16 6.84 3.48
C ILE A 449 11.64 6.49 3.64
N ASN A 450 12.47 7.50 3.93
CA ASN A 450 13.82 7.29 4.42
C ASN A 450 13.71 6.58 5.77
N LEU A 451 13.62 5.24 5.72
CA LEU A 451 13.93 4.37 6.83
C LEU A 451 15.45 4.45 7.06
N GLU A 452 15.90 5.52 7.71
CA GLU A 452 17.20 5.54 8.37
C GLU A 452 17.14 4.56 9.55
N LEU A 453 17.43 3.29 9.23
CA LEU A 453 17.66 2.19 10.14
C LEU A 453 19.14 2.16 10.60
N SER A 454 19.85 3.29 10.51
CA SER A 454 21.31 3.39 10.66
C SER A 454 21.82 3.41 12.11
N ASP A 455 20.96 3.48 13.12
CA ASP A 455 21.42 3.72 14.50
C ASP A 455 21.35 2.51 15.44
N PHE A 456 21.04 1.30 14.95
CA PHE A 456 20.99 0.10 15.80
C PHE A 456 22.14 -0.90 15.62
N GLN A 457 23.18 -0.53 14.86
CA GLN A 457 24.39 -1.36 14.72
C GLN A 457 25.64 -0.58 15.11
N ARG A 458 25.85 -0.37 16.41
CA ARG A 458 27.19 -0.15 17.00
C ARG A 458 27.16 -0.18 18.53
N SER A 459 26.87 -1.34 19.11
CA SER A 459 27.47 -1.72 20.38
C SER A 459 28.60 -2.71 20.06
N SER A 460 29.77 -2.14 19.81
CA SER A 460 31.03 -2.85 19.68
C SER A 460 31.37 -3.56 21.00
N LEU A 461 31.04 -4.85 21.08
CA LEU A 461 31.67 -5.78 22.00
C LEU A 461 33.08 -6.05 21.49
N THR A 462 34.07 -5.33 22.02
CA THR A 462 35.47 -5.71 21.90
C THR A 462 35.75 -6.84 22.90
N SER A 463 35.56 -8.08 22.46
CA SER A 463 36.10 -9.26 23.14
C SER A 463 37.58 -9.37 22.83
N GLY A 464 38.42 -9.30 23.87
CA GLY A 464 39.82 -9.65 23.80
C GLY A 464 39.97 -11.12 23.40
N GLU A 465 40.82 -11.33 22.41
CA GLU A 465 41.28 -12.63 21.93
C GLU A 465 41.93 -13.39 23.08
N ASN A 466 41.50 -14.64 23.31
CA ASN A 466 42.38 -15.69 23.81
C ASN A 466 41.82 -17.05 23.42
N SER A 467 42.55 -17.68 22.50
CA SER A 467 42.90 -19.10 22.45
C SER A 467 41.78 -20.15 22.49
N SER A 468 41.60 -20.72 21.31
CA SER A 468 41.06 -22.04 20.97
C SER A 468 41.18 -23.14 22.02
N ASP A 469 40.08 -23.85 22.24
CA ASP A 469 40.04 -25.32 22.17
C ASP A 469 38.63 -25.80 21.80
N GLU A 470 38.55 -26.65 20.77
CA GLU A 470 37.35 -27.23 20.21
C GLU A 470 36.70 -28.23 21.16
N PHE A 471 35.44 -27.97 21.56
CA PHE A 471 34.54 -29.03 22.04
C PHE A 471 33.33 -29.12 21.10
N ILE A 472 33.30 -30.18 20.31
CA ILE A 472 32.16 -30.60 19.50
C ILE A 472 31.12 -31.23 20.44
N CYS A 473 30.01 -30.54 20.66
CA CYS A 473 28.80 -31.12 21.25
C CYS A 473 27.65 -31.05 20.25
N ASN A 474 27.40 -32.19 19.58
CA ASN A 474 26.20 -32.44 18.80
C ASN A 474 24.99 -32.57 19.75
N ASN A 475 24.06 -31.62 19.70
CA ASN A 475 22.72 -31.79 20.28
C ASN A 475 21.65 -31.63 19.20
N LYS A 476 21.26 -32.76 18.61
CA LYS A 476 19.94 -32.94 18.00
C LYS A 476 19.08 -33.64 19.04
N GLU A 477 18.09 -32.97 19.60
CA GLU A 477 16.99 -33.68 20.25
C GLU A 477 15.64 -33.01 19.99
N ASN A 478 14.79 -33.76 19.30
CA ASN A 478 13.43 -33.44 18.93
C ASN A 478 12.51 -33.58 20.14
N GLY A 479 11.78 -32.52 20.50
CA GLY A 479 10.68 -32.60 21.47
C GLY A 479 9.38 -33.10 20.83
N LYS A 480 9.01 -34.36 21.06
CA LYS A 480 7.63 -34.85 20.92
C LYS A 480 7.07 -35.26 22.29
N LYS A 481 5.85 -34.78 22.55
CA LYS A 481 4.99 -34.98 23.71
C LYS A 481 4.83 -36.45 24.13
N ARG A 482 4.75 -36.72 25.45
CA ARG A 482 3.71 -37.60 26.03
C ARG A 482 3.64 -37.52 27.57
N SER A 483 2.39 -37.61 28.02
CA SER A 483 1.84 -37.74 29.37
C SER A 483 2.21 -39.05 30.08
N GLY A 484 2.26 -39.07 31.42
CA GLY A 484 2.20 -40.32 32.18
C GLY A 484 2.64 -40.27 33.64
N ASP A 485 1.66 -40.05 34.51
CA ASP A 485 1.44 -40.56 35.88
C ASP A 485 2.51 -41.44 36.61
N LYS A 486 2.68 -41.10 37.91
CA LYS A 486 2.87 -41.97 39.10
C LYS A 486 4.17 -42.75 39.40
N ARG A 487 4.62 -42.48 40.64
CA ARG A 487 5.19 -43.37 41.70
C ARG A 487 6.71 -43.37 41.94
N ILE A 488 7.04 -42.89 43.14
CA ILE A 488 7.93 -43.46 44.17
C ILE A 488 9.30 -43.96 43.66
N SER A 489 10.36 -43.18 43.92
CA SER A 489 11.73 -43.71 43.94
C SER A 489 12.37 -43.50 45.32
N LYS A 490 12.80 -44.63 45.88
CA LYS A 490 13.50 -44.76 47.16
C LYS A 490 14.95 -44.30 46.97
N GLN A 491 15.48 -43.61 47.99
CA GLN A 491 16.89 -43.24 48.03
C GLN A 491 17.81 -44.47 48.03
N PRO A 492 19.00 -44.41 47.39
CA PRO A 492 19.98 -45.49 47.43
C PRO A 492 20.71 -45.49 48.78
N LYS A 493 20.70 -46.63 49.46
CA LYS A 493 21.53 -46.89 50.64
C LYS A 493 22.98 -47.08 50.20
N PHE A 494 23.89 -46.29 50.76
CA PHE A 494 25.33 -46.50 50.69
C PHE A 494 25.69 -47.85 51.31
N VAL A 495 26.33 -48.73 50.53
CA VAL A 495 26.95 -49.97 51.02
C VAL A 495 28.45 -49.72 51.11
N PRO A 496 29.10 -49.86 52.29
CA PRO A 496 30.54 -49.70 52.39
C PRO A 496 31.25 -50.89 51.74
N ARG A 497 32.09 -50.58 50.75
CA ARG A 497 32.95 -51.53 50.02
C ARG A 497 34.07 -51.99 50.95
N LYS A 498 34.08 -53.29 51.30
CA LYS A 498 35.20 -53.92 52.03
C LYS A 498 36.42 -53.99 51.12
N TYR A 499 37.51 -53.33 51.51
CA TYR A 499 38.83 -53.54 50.91
C TYR A 499 39.47 -54.77 51.54
N SER A 500 39.63 -55.84 50.75
CA SER A 500 40.53 -56.94 51.07
C SER A 500 41.97 -56.51 50.78
N LYS A 501 42.79 -56.41 51.84
CA LYS A 501 44.24 -56.27 51.74
C LYS A 501 44.82 -57.55 51.12
N LYS A 502 45.41 -57.46 49.94
CA LYS A 502 46.40 -58.45 49.46
C LYS A 502 47.75 -58.07 50.06
N VAL A 503 48.27 -58.97 50.89
CA VAL A 503 49.64 -58.94 51.41
C VAL A 503 50.57 -59.35 50.28
N LEU A 504 51.49 -58.48 49.89
CA LEU A 504 52.66 -58.82 49.08
C LEU A 504 53.79 -59.16 50.05
N THR A 505 54.10 -60.44 50.17
CA THR A 505 55.36 -60.93 50.73
C THR A 505 56.46 -60.70 49.70
N SER A 506 57.45 -59.87 50.03
CA SER A 506 58.73 -59.86 49.32
C SER A 506 59.71 -60.74 50.11
N HIS A 507 60.21 -61.76 49.42
CA HIS A 507 61.52 -62.34 49.70
C HIS A 507 62.59 -61.29 49.44
N ASN A 508 63.62 -61.25 50.28
CA ASN A 508 64.99 -61.49 49.83
C ASN A 508 65.95 -61.69 51.00
N ASP A 509 67.04 -62.35 50.64
CA ASP A 509 68.24 -62.74 51.38
C ASP A 509 68.91 -61.63 52.20
#